data_AF-A0AAW6A0K2-F1
#
_entry.id   AF-A0AAW6A0K2-F1
#
_cell.length_a   1.000
_cell.length_b   1.000
_cell.length_c   1.000
_cell.angle_alpha   90.00
_cell.angle_beta   90.00
_cell.angle_gamma   90.00
#
_symmetry.space_group_name_H-M   'P 1'
#
loop_
_entity.id
_entity.type
_entity.pdbx_description
1 polymer ?
#
loop_
_entity_poly.entity_id
_entity_poly.type
_entity_poly.pdbx_seq_one_letter_code
_entity_poly.pdbx_strand_id
1 'polypeptide(L)' 'MTIALYHFHVTRIKRSAGQSAVAAAAYRSGEKLHSEHYSEDSDYAKRAA' A
#
# COMPACT_ATOMS: atom_id res chain seq x y z
N MET A 1 21.78 -28.37 -6.16
CA MET A 1 20.32 -28.55 -6.19
C MET A 1 19.67 -27.26 -5.72
N THR A 2 18.93 -26.56 -6.57
CA THR A 2 18.19 -25.34 -6.20
C THR A 2 16.78 -25.73 -5.79
N ILE A 3 16.38 -25.39 -4.56
CA ILE A 3 15.00 -25.48 -4.10
C ILE A 3 14.27 -24.21 -4.54
N ALA A 4 13.15 -24.36 -5.23
CA ALA A 4 12.24 -23.27 -5.53
C ALA A 4 11.24 -23.13 -4.37
N LEU A 5 11.28 -22.00 -3.67
CA LEU A 5 10.34 -21.67 -2.60
C LEU A 5 9.23 -20.78 -3.16
N TYR A 6 7.98 -21.20 -2.98
CA TYR A 6 6.81 -20.38 -3.28
C TYR A 6 6.33 -19.68 -2.01
N HIS A 7 6.15 -18.36 -2.06
CA HIS A 7 5.60 -17.57 -0.96
C HIS A 7 4.41 -16.74 -1.47
N PHE A 8 3.24 -16.99 -0.90
CA PHE A 8 2.01 -16.25 -1.19
C PHE A 8 1.37 -15.80 0.11
N HIS A 9 1.04 -14.53 0.18
CA HIS A 9 0.45 -13.91 1.36
C HIS A 9 -0.60 -12.87 0.97
N VAL A 10 -1.72 -12.87 1.68
CA VAL A 10 -2.82 -11.91 1.50
C VAL A 10 -3.24 -11.37 2.85
N THR A 11 -3.26 -10.04 2.96
CA THR A 11 -3.81 -9.34 4.12
C THR A 11 -4.98 -8.48 3.68
N ARG A 12 -6.10 -8.53 4.41
CA ARG A 12 -7.20 -7.59 4.21
C ARG A 12 -6.86 -6.22 4.78
N ILE A 13 -7.15 -5.17 4.01
CA ILE A 13 -7.11 -3.78 4.47
C ILE A 13 -8.38 -3.50 5.26
N LYS A 14 -8.24 -3.10 6.53
CA LYS A 14 -9.34 -2.81 7.46
C LYS A 14 -9.24 -1.40 8.01
N ARG A 15 -10.29 -0.61 7.74
CA ARG A 15 -10.40 0.76 8.24
C ARG A 15 -10.52 0.84 9.77
N SER A 16 -11.17 -0.14 10.39
CA SER A 16 -11.27 -0.24 11.85
C SER A 16 -9.92 -0.45 12.55
N ALA A 17 -8.91 -0.89 11.80
CA ALA A 17 -7.53 -1.04 12.27
C ALA A 17 -6.64 0.16 11.86
N GLY A 18 -7.24 1.27 11.42
CA GLY A 18 -6.52 2.46 10.97
C GLY A 18 -5.86 2.33 9.58
N GLN A 19 -6.21 1.30 8.80
CA GLN A 19 -5.62 1.10 7.48
C GLN A 19 -6.42 1.80 6.38
N SER A 20 -5.73 2.36 5.39
CA SER A 20 -6.32 3.02 4.22
C SER A 20 -5.94 2.31 2.93
N ALA A 21 -6.94 2.05 2.07
CA ALA A 21 -6.71 1.46 0.75
C ALA A 21 -5.95 2.41 -0.18
N VAL A 22 -6.24 3.71 -0.10
CA VAL A 22 -5.58 4.76 -0.91
C VAL A 22 -4.12 4.90 -0.49
N ALA A 23 -3.86 4.96 0.82
CA ALA A 23 -2.48 5.03 1.33
C ALA A 23 -1.67 3.79 0.91
N ALA A 24 -2.27 2.60 1.00
CA ALA A 24 -1.63 1.36 0.57
C ALA A 24 -1.39 1.30 -0.95
N ALA A 25 -2.28 1.88 -1.76
CA ALA A 25 -2.10 2.00 -3.20
C ALA A 25 -0.95 2.96 -3.52
N ALA A 26 -0.96 4.17 -2.94
CA ALA A 26 0.08 5.18 -3.11
C ALA A 26 1.47 4.61 -2.73
N TYR A 27 1.55 3.86 -1.63
CA TYR A 27 2.79 3.22 -1.18
C TYR A 27 3.32 2.17 -2.16
N ARG A 28 2.43 1.45 -2.87
CA ARG A 28 2.80 0.40 -3.84
C ARG A 28 3.12 0.97 -5.22
N SER A 29 2.39 2.00 -5.67
CA SER A 29 2.68 2.67 -6.94
C SER A 29 3.85 3.63 -6.82
N GLY A 30 4.18 4.09 -5.62
CA GLY A 30 5.19 5.13 -5.42
C GLY A 30 4.72 6.48 -5.97
N GLU A 31 3.45 6.81 -5.78
CA GLU A 31 2.84 8.04 -6.27
C GLU A 31 2.22 8.83 -5.10
N LYS A 32 1.76 10.04 -5.40
CA LYS A 32 0.91 10.82 -4.50
C LYS A 32 -0.56 10.58 -4.85
N LEU A 33 -1.35 10.04 -3.92
CA LEU A 33 -2.79 9.85 -4.08
C LEU A 33 -3.58 10.57 -2.99
N HIS A 34 -4.74 11.10 -3.36
CA HIS A 34 -5.67 11.76 -2.45
C HIS A 34 -6.80 10.80 -2.02
N SER A 35 -7.11 10.79 -0.73
CA SER A 35 -8.22 10.01 -0.17
C SER A 35 -9.38 10.93 0.18
N GLU A 36 -10.41 10.99 -0.66
CA GLU A 36 -11.61 11.80 -0.44
C GLU A 36 -12.28 11.52 0.91
N HIS A 37 -12.33 10.25 1.34
CA HIS A 37 -12.98 9.90 2.60
C HIS A 37 -12.31 10.53 3.83
N TYR A 38 -10.98 10.59 3.81
CA TYR A 38 -10.18 11.09 4.95
C TYR A 38 -9.71 12.52 4.70
N SER A 39 -10.00 13.08 3.52
CA SER A 39 -9.51 14.38 3.05
C SER A 39 -7.99 14.54 3.20
N GLU A 40 -7.26 13.45 2.98
CA GLU A 40 -5.82 13.34 3.24
C GLU A 40 -5.05 12.90 1.99
N ASP A 41 -3.85 13.45 1.85
CA ASP A 41 -2.90 13.07 0.80
C ASP A 41 -1.88 12.07 1.33
N SER A 42 -1.71 10.96 0.62
CA SER A 42 -0.62 10.00 0.83
C SER A 42 0.43 10.16 -0.26
N ASP A 43 1.57 10.77 0.08
CA ASP A 43 2.68 10.99 -0.85
C ASP A 43 3.82 10.02 -0.59
N TYR A 44 3.97 9.04 -1.48
CA TYR A 44 5.09 8.10 -1.48
C TYR A 44 5.97 8.21 -2.73
N ALA A 45 5.92 9.32 -3.46
CA ALA A 45 6.72 9.55 -4.67
C ALA A 45 8.24 9.44 -4.40
N LYS A 46 8.67 9.84 -3.19
CA LYS A 46 10.07 9.78 -2.77
C LYS A 46 10.57 8.38 -2.42
N ARG A 47 9.69 7.39 -2.35
CA ARG A 47 10.06 6.00 -2.04
C ARG A 47 10.48 5.22 -3.29
N ALA A 48 10.01 5.62 -4.47
CA ALA A 48 10.34 4.98 -5.73
C ALA A 48 11.69 5.46 -6.32
N ALA A 49 12.26 6.54 -5.76
CA ALA A 49 13.55 7.13 -6.16
C ALA A 49 14.75 6.47 -5.48
#